data_AF-A0AAD9GAL2-F1
#
_entry.id   AF-A0AAD9GAL2-F1
#
_cell.length_a   1.000
_cell.length_b   1.000
_cell.length_c   1.000
_cell.angle_alpha   90.00
_cell.angle_beta   90.00
_cell.angle_gamma   90.00
#
_symmetry.space_group_name_H-M   'P 1'
#
loop_
_entity.id
_entity.type
_entity.pdbx_description
1 polymer ?
#
loop_
_entity_poly.entity_id
_entity_poly.type
_entity_poly.pdbx_seq_one_letter_code
_entity_poly.pdbx_strand_id
1 'polypeptide(L)'
;MLPLKPLARVLTKVVWIAGGSIVKATLRAYREAVAQGDIPVSPVLRRHMLPEEAAKILGFPTYRGLQLSQIEKAHQRLRSINMTSKSFPGSPYLVERIDDAEATLRRELSKP
;
A
#
# COMPACT_ATOMS: atom_id res chain seq x y z
N MET A 1 -4.73 -45.46 13.46
CA MET A 1 -4.95 -44.30 12.59
C MET A 1 -6.06 -43.46 13.20
N LEU A 2 -5.74 -42.30 13.78
CA LEU A 2 -6.74 -41.42 14.39
C LEU A 2 -7.72 -40.95 13.29
N PRO A 3 -9.04 -41.11 13.45
CA PRO A 3 -9.99 -40.72 12.42
C PRO A 3 -10.05 -39.19 12.36
N LEU A 4 -9.28 -38.59 11.45
CA LEU A 4 -9.20 -37.15 11.22
C LEU A 4 -10.53 -36.52 10.72
N LYS A 5 -11.40 -37.33 10.11
CA LYS A 5 -12.69 -36.89 9.54
C LYS A 5 -13.68 -36.32 10.57
N PRO A 6 -13.99 -36.98 11.69
CA PRO A 6 -14.91 -36.43 12.70
C PRO A 6 -14.36 -35.19 13.41
N LEU A 7 -13.06 -35.13 13.70
CA LEU A 7 -12.44 -33.97 14.37
C LEU A 7 -12.53 -32.71 13.50
N ALA A 8 -12.24 -32.84 12.20
CA ALA A 8 -12.37 -31.75 11.23
C ALA A 8 -13.80 -31.19 11.19
N ARG A 9 -14.82 -32.06 11.26
CA ARG A 9 -16.24 -31.69 11.23
C ARG A 9 -16.70 -30.95 12.49
N VAL A 10 -16.16 -31.30 13.66
CA VAL A 10 -16.43 -30.58 14.91
C VAL A 10 -15.76 -29.21 14.88
N LEU A 11 -14.51 -29.13 14.41
CA LEU A 11 -13.78 -27.86 14.29
C LEU A 11 -14.52 -26.86 13.37
N THR A 12 -15.03 -27.33 12.24
CA THR A 12 -15.77 -26.46 11.30
C THR A 12 -17.04 -25.90 11.93
N LYS A 13 -17.76 -26.72 12.71
CA LYS A 13 -18.99 -26.26 13.39
C LYS A 13 -18.69 -25.23 14.48
N VAL A 14 -17.61 -25.40 15.23
CA VAL A 14 -17.20 -24.45 16.28
C VAL A 14 -16.75 -23.12 15.68
N VAL A 15 -15.99 -23.15 14.58
CA VAL A 15 -15.53 -21.95 13.87
C VAL A 15 -16.72 -21.18 13.25
N TRP A 16 -17.72 -21.90 12.72
CA TRP A 16 -18.91 -21.28 12.12
C TRP A 16 -19.82 -20.61 13.15
N ILE A 17 -19.94 -21.18 14.36
CA ILE A 17 -20.83 -20.69 15.41
C ILE A 17 -20.19 -19.54 16.22
N ALA A 18 -18.86 -19.52 16.38
CA ALA A 18 -18.15 -18.53 17.21
C ALA A 18 -17.38 -17.44 16.43
N GLY A 19 -17.35 -17.50 15.09
CA GLY A 19 -16.43 -16.70 14.27
C GLY A 19 -16.70 -15.20 14.18
N GLY A 20 -17.89 -14.72 14.53
CA GLY A 20 -18.27 -13.31 14.25
C GLY A 20 -17.60 -12.27 15.16
N SER A 21 -17.41 -12.57 16.45
CA SER A 21 -16.96 -11.61 17.46
C SER A 21 -15.46 -11.67 17.72
N ILE A 22 -14.85 -12.85 17.67
CA ILE A 22 -13.41 -13.05 17.88
C ILE A 22 -12.60 -12.41 16.75
N VAL A 23 -13.09 -12.50 15.50
CA VAL A 23 -12.43 -11.95 14.31
C VAL A 23 -12.36 -10.42 14.34
N LYS A 24 -13.37 -9.73 14.87
CA LYS A 24 -13.37 -8.25 14.95
C LYS A 24 -12.41 -7.73 16.01
N ALA A 25 -12.28 -8.42 17.14
CA ALA A 25 -11.35 -8.04 18.21
C ALA A 25 -9.89 -8.24 17.77
N THR A 26 -9.59 -9.36 17.11
CA THR A 26 -8.24 -9.62 16.58
C THR A 26 -7.89 -8.69 15.42
N LEU A 27 -8.84 -8.33 14.55
CA LEU A 27 -8.62 -7.32 13.50
C LEU A 27 -8.33 -5.93 14.08
N ARG A 28 -9.01 -5.52 15.16
CA ARG A 28 -8.73 -4.23 15.82
C ARG A 28 -7.36 -4.24 16.49
N ALA A 29 -7.04 -5.28 17.27
CA ALA A 29 -5.74 -5.43 17.90
C ALA A 29 -4.60 -5.53 16.87
N TYR A 30 -4.82 -6.16 15.72
CA TYR A 30 -3.86 -6.19 14.62
C TYR A 30 -3.66 -4.80 13.99
N ARG A 31 -4.75 -4.06 13.73
CA ARG A 31 -4.64 -2.68 13.21
C ARG A 31 -3.93 -1.76 14.21
N GLU A 32 -4.19 -1.92 15.50
CA GLU A 32 -3.53 -1.16 16.56
C GLU A 32 -2.04 -1.54 16.69
N ALA A 33 -1.69 -2.83 16.64
CA ALA A 33 -0.30 -3.29 16.67
C ALA A 33 0.50 -2.89 15.41
N VAL A 34 -0.14 -2.82 14.24
CA VAL A 34 0.45 -2.28 13.01
C VAL A 34 0.62 -0.75 13.10
N ALA A 35 -0.36 -0.04 13.66
CA ALA A 35 -0.28 1.42 13.86
C ALA A 35 0.77 1.81 14.92
N GLN A 36 1.00 0.95 15.92
CA GLN A 36 2.01 1.14 16.96
C GLN A 36 3.40 0.61 16.55
N GLY A 37 3.53 -0.03 15.38
CA GLY A 37 4.83 -0.47 14.83
C GLY A 37 5.44 -1.70 15.49
N ASP A 38 4.66 -2.45 16.28
CA ASP A 38 5.15 -3.52 17.16
C ASP A 38 5.16 -4.92 16.48
N ILE A 39 4.74 -4.99 15.21
CA ILE A 39 4.87 -6.19 14.39
C ILE A 39 6.00 -5.96 13.39
N PRO A 40 7.07 -6.80 13.39
CA PRO A 40 8.00 -6.83 12.27
C PRO A 40 7.21 -7.31 11.05
N VAL A 41 6.75 -6.34 10.26
CA VAL A 41 6.20 -6.59 8.94
C VAL A 41 7.36 -7.18 8.17
N SER A 42 7.43 -8.51 8.09
CA SER A 42 8.36 -9.20 7.19
C SER A 42 8.26 -8.47 5.86
N PRO A 43 9.38 -8.03 5.26
CA PRO A 43 9.34 -7.30 4.00
C PRO A 43 8.88 -8.31 2.96
N VAL A 44 7.56 -8.49 2.87
CA VAL A 44 6.88 -9.11 1.75
C VAL A 44 7.22 -8.21 0.59
N LEU A 45 8.37 -8.54 -0.02
CA LEU A 45 8.99 -7.98 -1.20
C LEU A 45 8.26 -6.69 -1.62
N ARG A 46 8.55 -5.55 -0.97
CA ARG A 46 7.95 -4.28 -1.38
C ARG A 46 8.37 -4.11 -2.84
N ARG A 47 7.46 -4.39 -3.77
CA ARG A 47 7.72 -4.29 -5.20
C ARG A 47 8.05 -2.82 -5.43
N HIS A 48 9.33 -2.54 -5.65
CA HIS A 48 9.75 -1.20 -6.03
C HIS A 48 9.06 -0.83 -7.34
N MET A 49 8.49 0.36 -7.38
CA MET A 49 7.87 0.91 -8.58
C MET A 49 8.92 0.98 -9.69
N LEU A 50 8.53 0.60 -10.91
CA LEU A 50 9.41 0.69 -12.07
C LEU A 50 9.52 2.17 -12.52
N PRO A 51 10.67 2.64 -13.02
CA PRO A 51 10.82 4.02 -13.53
C PRO A 51 9.82 4.36 -14.64
N GLU A 52 9.47 3.40 -15.50
CA GLU A 52 8.47 3.55 -16.55
C GLU A 52 7.08 3.77 -15.98
N GLU A 53 6.74 3.09 -14.89
CA GLU A 53 5.48 3.25 -14.18
C GLU A 53 5.44 4.59 -13.45
N ALA A 54 6.53 4.98 -12.81
CA ALA A 54 6.67 6.26 -12.12
C ALA A 54 6.49 7.45 -13.09
N ALA A 55 7.11 7.39 -14.27
CA ALA A 55 6.92 8.40 -15.32
C ALA A 55 5.45 8.50 -15.74
N LYS A 56 4.77 7.37 -15.98
CA LYS A 56 3.35 7.34 -16.33
C LYS A 56 2.46 7.93 -15.24
N ILE A 57 2.74 7.61 -13.97
CA ILE A 57 1.98 8.16 -12.83
C ILE A 57 2.11 9.68 -12.78
N LEU A 58 3.30 10.23 -13.02
CA LEU A 58 3.50 11.68 -13.08
C LEU A 58 3.05 12.33 -14.40
N GLY A 59 2.56 11.55 -15.35
CA GLY A 59 2.02 12.03 -16.63
C GLY A 59 3.06 12.25 -17.72
N PHE A 60 4.23 11.63 -17.61
CA PHE A 60 5.27 11.66 -18.63
C PHE A 60 5.22 10.42 -19.53
N PRO A 61 5.49 10.58 -20.84
CA PRO A 61 5.53 9.45 -21.78
C PRO A 61 6.76 8.56 -21.59
N THR A 62 7.85 9.10 -21.04
CA THR A 62 9.12 8.40 -20.79
C THR A 62 9.78 8.98 -19.53
N TYR A 63 10.59 8.17 -18.85
CA TYR A 63 11.41 8.60 -17.71
C TYR A 63 12.76 9.22 -18.15
N ARG A 64 13.17 8.99 -19.40
CA ARG A 64 14.48 9.41 -19.90
C ARG A 64 14.52 10.91 -20.19
N GLY A 65 15.59 11.57 -19.77
CA GLY A 65 15.80 13.01 -20.03
C GLY A 65 14.90 13.95 -19.22
N LEU A 66 14.18 13.43 -18.23
CA LEU A 66 13.42 14.26 -17.30
C LEU A 66 14.38 15.05 -16.40
N GLN A 67 14.09 16.33 -16.19
CA GLN A 67 14.80 17.14 -15.21
C GLN A 67 14.11 17.07 -13.85
N LEU A 68 14.87 17.21 -12.77
CA LEU A 68 14.35 17.22 -11.41
C LEU A 68 13.21 18.24 -11.23
N SER A 69 13.37 19.43 -11.82
CA SER A 69 12.35 20.50 -11.76
C SER A 69 11.02 20.13 -12.42
N GLN A 70 11.03 19.26 -13.44
CA GLN A 70 9.82 18.77 -14.10
C GLN A 70 9.09 17.76 -13.22
N ILE A 71 9.84 16.87 -12.59
CA ILE A 71 9.32 15.85 -11.67
C ILE A 71 8.66 16.53 -10.47
N GLU A 72 9.32 17.50 -9.85
CA GLU A 72 8.81 18.24 -8.68
C GLU A 72 7.51 19.00 -9.00
N LYS A 73 7.47 19.70 -10.15
CA LYS A 73 6.26 20.40 -10.60
C LYS A 73 5.10 19.44 -10.84
N ALA A 74 5.36 18.29 -11.47
CA ALA A 74 4.34 17.28 -11.72
C ALA A 74 3.83 16.65 -10.43
N HIS A 75 4.74 16.32 -9.51
CA HIS A 75 4.43 15.78 -8.18
C HIS A 75 3.54 16.75 -7.40
N GLN A 76 3.95 18.02 -7.24
CA GLN A 76 3.20 19.01 -6.47
C GLN A 76 1.80 19.24 -7.05
N ARG A 77 1.68 19.30 -8.39
CA ARG A 77 0.40 19.45 -9.08
C ARG A 77 -0.51 18.25 -8.82
N LEU A 78 -0.04 17.03 -9.04
CA LEU A 78 -0.88 15.83 -8.88
C LEU A 78 -1.22 15.58 -7.42
N ARG A 79 -0.28 15.80 -6.51
CA ARG A 79 -0.49 15.64 -5.07
C ARG A 79 -1.56 16.61 -4.56
N SER A 80 -1.49 17.89 -4.93
CA SER A 80 -2.47 18.89 -4.48
C SER A 80 -3.90 18.59 -4.95
N ILE A 81 -4.06 18.01 -6.15
CA ILE A 81 -5.37 17.61 -6.68
C ILE A 81 -5.93 16.37 -5.96
N ASN A 82 -5.06 15.44 -5.54
CA ASN A 82 -5.46 14.17 -4.93
C ASN A 82 -5.53 14.21 -3.40
N MET A 83 -5.07 15.29 -2.78
CA MET A 83 -5.25 15.54 -1.36
C MET A 83 -6.69 15.91 -1.03
N THR A 84 -7.05 15.70 0.24
CA THR A 84 -8.36 16.08 0.77
C THR A 84 -8.57 17.58 0.64
N SER A 85 -9.74 17.97 0.13
CA SER A 85 -10.19 19.35 -0.01
C SER A 85 -11.65 19.46 0.47
N LYS A 86 -12.21 20.67 0.46
CA LYS A 86 -13.59 20.91 0.89
C LYS A 86 -14.63 20.16 0.04
N SER A 87 -14.33 19.89 -1.23
CA SER A 87 -15.24 19.27 -2.21
C SER A 87 -14.85 17.84 -2.57
N PHE A 88 -13.66 17.39 -2.20
CA PHE A 88 -13.14 16.07 -2.55
C PHE A 88 -12.47 15.42 -1.33
N PRO A 89 -12.87 14.22 -0.90
CA PRO A 89 -12.30 13.56 0.28
C PRO A 89 -10.81 13.19 0.11
N GLY A 90 -10.26 13.27 -1.10
CA GLY A 90 -8.89 12.85 -1.39
C GLY A 90 -8.82 11.35 -1.63
N SER A 91 -7.66 10.89 -2.10
CA SER A 91 -7.35 9.45 -2.15
C SER A 91 -5.97 9.21 -1.55
N PRO A 92 -5.89 8.70 -0.31
CA PRO A 92 -4.61 8.40 0.34
C PRO A 92 -3.73 7.48 -0.50
N TYR A 93 -4.34 6.47 -1.14
CA TYR A 93 -3.64 5.56 -2.05
C TYR A 93 -3.02 6.28 -3.25
N LEU A 94 -3.75 7.22 -3.88
CA LEU A 94 -3.19 7.97 -5.01
C LEU A 94 -2.05 8.89 -4.57
N VAL A 95 -2.17 9.53 -3.41
CA VAL A 95 -1.12 10.38 -2.84
C VAL A 95 0.15 9.54 -2.57
N GLU A 96 0.01 8.38 -1.93
CA GLU A 96 1.14 7.46 -1.70
C GLU A 96 1.81 7.03 -3.02
N ARG A 97 1.03 6.70 -4.04
CA ARG A 97 1.55 6.32 -5.36
C ARG A 97 2.24 7.47 -6.09
N ILE A 98 1.78 8.70 -5.91
CA ILE A 98 2.43 9.90 -6.46
C ILE A 98 3.77 10.15 -5.73
N ASP A 99 3.80 10.01 -4.41
CA ASP A 99 5.01 10.16 -3.59
C ASP A 99 6.07 9.08 -3.94
N ASP A 100 5.66 7.82 -4.09
CA ASP A 100 6.52 6.72 -4.55
C ASP A 100 7.09 6.95 -5.96
N ALA A 101 6.29 7.51 -6.87
CA ALA A 101 6.71 7.80 -8.23
C ALA A 101 7.81 8.89 -8.25
N GLU A 102 7.65 9.96 -7.48
CA GLU A 102 8.68 10.98 -7.34
C GLU A 102 9.98 10.38 -6.79
N ALA A 103 9.89 9.62 -5.69
CA ALA A 103 11.05 9.00 -5.07
C ALA A 103 11.79 8.05 -6.03
N THR A 104 11.05 7.32 -6.87
CA THR A 104 11.60 6.39 -7.87
C THR A 104 12.36 7.12 -8.96
N LEU A 105 11.79 8.19 -9.54
CA LEU A 105 12.47 8.95 -10.60
C LEU A 105 13.67 9.76 -10.06
N ARG A 106 13.58 10.30 -8.83
CA ARG A 106 14.72 10.95 -8.17
C ARG A 106 15.89 9.97 -8.00
N ARG A 107 15.59 8.73 -7.58
CA ARG A 107 16.61 7.68 -7.47
C ARG A 107 17.21 7.35 -8.83
N GLU A 108 16.39 7.28 -9.88
CA GLU A 108 16.87 7.02 -11.25
C GLU A 108 17.82 8.12 -11.74
N LEU A 109 17.52 9.39 -11.45
CA LEU A 109 18.38 10.53 -11.77
C LEU A 109 19.71 10.54 -11.03
N SER A 110 19.75 9.93 -9.84
CA SER A 110 20.97 9.83 -9.02
C SER A 110 21.88 8.66 -9.42
N LYS A 111 21.43 7.78 -10.34
CA LYS A 111 22.27 6.70 -10.83
C LYS A 111 23.37 7.28 -11.75
N PRO A 112 24.62 6.80 -11.63
CA PRO A 112 25.74 7.26 -12.45
C PRO A 112 25.60 6.84 -13.92
#